data_AF-A0A2J6SDX6-F1
#
_entry.id   AF-A0A2J6SDX6-F1
#
_cell.length_a   1.000
_cell.length_b   1.000
_cell.length_c   1.000
_cell.angle_alpha   90.00
_cell.angle_beta   90.00
_cell.angle_gamma   90.00
#
_symmetry.space_group_name_H-M   'P 1'
#
loop_
_entity.id
_entity.type
_entity.pdbx_description
1 polymer ?
#
loop_
_entity_poly.entity_id
_entity_poly.type
_entity_poly.pdbx_seq_one_letter_code
_entity_poly.pdbx_strand_id
1 'polypeptide(L)'
;MTILGILLSTLTVQAIIQTIQDYRQLISNALSSRTPQPVIAIVVDHGVNRQTFVIHKNLISRHSPFFNEALTSAADEIQSMTLEDVEAKIFGLFVHWLYTEAKKKSQIHSRPLIEWAKFYSLAHRFQVSKLADSLLLEVSWLDPSDDPHSGNTLQDFQSYAYGIHGNGLLKEQAVGKTMKVFLASKLKGIDEFITALPDGMLADFMKEMSQRWLRDRIELEEAQQKLEQYERAEH
;
A
#
# COMPACT_ATOMS: atom_id res chain seq x y z
N MET A 1 -20.07 -25.37 -44.44
CA MET A 1 -19.10 -24.45 -43.81
C MET A 1 -19.61 -23.02 -43.90
N THR A 2 -20.58 -22.60 -43.08
CA THR A 2 -21.18 -21.25 -43.27
C THR A 2 -21.71 -20.57 -42.01
N ILE A 3 -21.91 -21.27 -40.88
CA ILE A 3 -22.46 -20.64 -39.66
C ILE A 3 -21.35 -20.33 -38.65
N LEU A 4 -20.35 -21.22 -38.51
CA LEU A 4 -19.24 -21.04 -37.57
C LEU A 4 -18.33 -19.84 -37.96
N GLY A 5 -18.14 -19.60 -39.26
CA GLY A 5 -17.31 -18.48 -39.75
C GLY A 5 -17.95 -17.10 -39.53
N ILE A 6 -19.28 -17.01 -39.50
CA ILE A 6 -20.01 -15.76 -39.24
C ILE A 6 -19.99 -15.43 -37.74
N LEU A 7 -20.04 -16.44 -36.87
CA LEU A 7 -20.00 -16.23 -35.41
C LEU A 7 -18.60 -15.82 -34.91
N LEU A 8 -17.53 -16.32 -35.53
CA LEU A 8 -16.17 -15.86 -35.21
C LEU A 8 -15.90 -14.42 -35.69
N SER A 9 -16.48 -14.01 -36.82
CA SER A 9 -16.31 -12.64 -37.33
C SER A 9 -17.10 -11.60 -36.51
N THR A 10 -18.27 -11.93 -35.97
CA THR A 10 -19.03 -11.01 -35.11
C THR A 10 -18.37 -10.81 -33.74
N LEU A 11 -17.81 -11.86 -33.13
CA LEU A 11 -17.09 -11.76 -31.85
C LEU A 11 -15.85 -10.88 -31.95
N THR A 12 -15.12 -10.97 -33.06
CA THR A 12 -13.93 -10.13 -33.32
C THR A 12 -14.30 -8.68 -33.57
N VAL A 13 -15.40 -8.41 -34.28
CA VAL A 13 -15.92 -7.04 -34.47
C VAL A 13 -16.38 -6.43 -33.14
N GLN A 14 -17.08 -7.18 -32.28
CA GLN A 14 -17.53 -6.69 -30.98
C GLN A 14 -16.36 -6.36 -30.05
N ALA A 15 -15.32 -7.20 -30.04
CA ALA A 15 -14.10 -6.94 -29.26
C ALA A 15 -13.37 -5.68 -29.75
N ILE A 16 -13.33 -5.44 -31.06
CA ILE A 16 -12.74 -4.23 -31.66
C ILE A 16 -13.58 -3.00 -31.30
N ILE A 17 -14.91 -3.08 -31.35
CA ILE A 17 -15.80 -1.98 -30.95
C ILE A 17 -15.61 -1.63 -29.48
N GLN A 18 -15.54 -2.64 -28.60
CA GLN A 18 -15.27 -2.43 -27.18
C GLN A 18 -13.92 -1.76 -26.98
N THR A 19 -12.88 -2.26 -27.64
CA THR A 19 -11.53 -1.67 -27.59
C THR A 19 -11.54 -0.21 -28.05
N ILE A 20 -12.25 0.12 -29.14
CA ILE A 20 -12.38 1.49 -29.64
C ILE A 20 -13.15 2.39 -28.65
N GLN A 21 -14.19 1.86 -28.01
CA GLN A 21 -14.92 2.59 -26.96
C GLN A 21 -14.04 2.86 -25.75
N ASP A 22 -13.26 1.86 -25.32
CA ASP A 22 -12.30 2.00 -24.24
C ASP A 22 -11.21 3.03 -24.60
N TYR A 23 -10.69 3.00 -25.83
CA TYR A 23 -9.73 4.01 -26.32
C TYR A 23 -10.34 5.41 -26.41
N ARG A 24 -11.59 5.55 -26.85
CA ARG A 24 -12.29 6.86 -26.86
C ARG A 24 -12.49 7.38 -25.45
N GLN A 25 -12.84 6.51 -24.50
CA GLN A 25 -12.95 6.86 -23.10
C GLN A 25 -11.59 7.30 -22.54
N LEU A 26 -10.51 6.60 -22.87
CA LEU A 26 -9.14 6.96 -22.49
C LEU A 26 -8.69 8.31 -23.08
N ILE A 27 -9.04 8.60 -24.34
CA ILE A 27 -8.71 9.87 -25.02
C ILE A 27 -9.54 11.03 -24.47
N SER A 28 -10.83 10.81 -24.19
CA SER A 28 -11.71 11.79 -23.55
C SER A 28 -11.26 12.12 -22.12
N ASN A 29 -10.70 11.12 -21.41
CA ASN A 29 -10.23 11.24 -20.03
C ASN A 29 -8.80 11.78 -19.91
N ALA A 30 -8.08 12.00 -21.01
CA ALA A 30 -6.87 12.79 -20.95
C ALA A 30 -7.26 14.23 -20.60
N LEU A 31 -6.58 14.83 -19.62
CA LEU A 31 -6.81 16.21 -19.14
C LEU A 31 -6.75 17.22 -20.31
N SER A 32 -7.83 17.37 -21.06
CA SER A 32 -7.96 18.35 -22.13
C SER A 32 -8.11 19.72 -21.48
N SER A 33 -7.09 20.57 -21.65
CA SER A 33 -7.10 21.96 -21.18
C SER A 33 -8.06 22.86 -21.95
N ARG A 34 -8.75 22.33 -22.97
CA ARG A 34 -9.58 23.10 -23.91
C ARG A 34 -11.06 23.15 -23.54
N THR A 35 -11.50 22.37 -22.57
CA THR A 35 -12.90 22.33 -22.12
C THR A 35 -12.95 22.25 -20.59
N PRO A 36 -13.93 22.93 -19.94
CA PRO A 36 -14.15 22.77 -18.51
C PRO A 36 -14.32 21.29 -18.15
N GLN A 37 -13.60 20.85 -17.12
CA GLN A 37 -13.64 19.47 -16.66
C GLN A 37 -14.47 19.35 -15.39
N PRO A 38 -15.23 18.27 -15.20
CA PRO A 38 -15.98 18.06 -13.99
C PRO A 38 -15.02 17.89 -12.81
N VAL A 39 -15.32 18.58 -11.71
CA VAL A 39 -14.57 18.50 -10.45
C VAL A 39 -15.46 17.98 -9.33
N ILE A 40 -14.83 17.46 -8.28
CA ILE A 40 -15.46 17.09 -7.02
C ILE A 40 -14.72 17.76 -5.86
N ALA A 41 -15.48 18.23 -4.86
CA ALA A 41 -14.95 18.68 -3.58
C ALA A 41 -14.84 17.51 -2.59
N ILE A 42 -13.63 17.09 -2.25
CA ILE A 42 -13.39 16.11 -1.20
C ILE A 42 -13.07 16.84 0.10
N VAL A 43 -13.98 16.71 1.06
CA VAL A 43 -13.84 17.25 2.41
C VAL A 43 -13.17 16.18 3.27
N VAL A 44 -11.97 16.45 3.72
CA VAL A 44 -11.23 15.60 4.65
C VAL A 44 -11.40 16.18 6.04
N ASP A 45 -11.94 15.39 6.97
CA ASP A 45 -12.36 15.87 8.27
C ASP A 45 -11.85 14.95 9.39
N HIS A 46 -10.61 15.16 9.84
CA HIS A 46 -10.06 14.43 10.98
C HIS A 46 -10.17 15.28 12.26
N GLY A 47 -11.39 15.37 12.79
CA GLY A 47 -11.71 16.11 14.01
C GLY A 47 -11.69 17.63 13.81
N VAL A 48 -10.63 18.31 14.28
CA VAL A 48 -10.55 19.79 14.22
C VAL A 48 -9.94 20.31 12.90
N ASN A 49 -9.34 19.43 12.09
CA ASN A 49 -8.65 19.80 10.86
C ASN A 49 -9.46 19.41 9.63
N ARG A 50 -10.51 20.19 9.36
CA ARG A 50 -11.32 20.06 8.15
C ARG A 50 -10.67 20.81 6.98
N GLN A 51 -10.35 20.11 5.90
CA GLN A 51 -9.79 20.68 4.68
C GLN A 51 -10.54 20.19 3.44
N THR A 52 -10.78 21.08 2.48
CA THR A 52 -11.43 20.73 1.22
C THR A 52 -10.43 20.71 0.07
N PHE A 53 -10.47 19.65 -0.72
CA PHE A 53 -9.67 19.45 -1.92
C PHE A 53 -10.58 19.40 -3.14
N VAL A 54 -10.34 20.26 -4.13
CA VAL A 54 -11.07 20.25 -5.40
C VAL A 54 -10.26 19.47 -6.43
N ILE A 55 -10.81 18.36 -6.93
CA ILE A 55 -10.08 17.41 -7.78
C ILE A 55 -10.90 17.11 -9.03
N HIS A 56 -10.23 16.96 -10.17
CA HIS A 56 -10.87 16.54 -11.41
C HIS A 56 -11.45 15.12 -11.28
N LYS A 57 -12.76 14.96 -11.53
CA LYS A 57 -13.46 13.66 -11.41
C LYS A 57 -12.78 12.59 -12.27
N ASN A 58 -12.50 12.92 -13.53
CA ASN A 58 -11.87 11.98 -14.46
C ASN A 58 -10.46 11.55 -14.00
N LEU A 59 -9.71 12.44 -13.35
CA LEU A 59 -8.38 12.13 -12.84
C LEU A 59 -8.46 11.13 -11.68
N ILE A 60 -9.26 11.43 -10.66
CA ILE A 60 -9.32 10.59 -9.46
C ILE A 60 -9.98 9.24 -9.77
N SER A 61 -11.03 9.19 -10.59
CA SER A 61 -11.67 7.95 -11.04
C SER A 61 -10.72 7.08 -11.87
N ARG A 62 -9.89 7.69 -12.72
CA ARG A 62 -8.91 6.93 -13.52
C ARG A 62 -7.89 6.19 -12.66
N HIS A 63 -7.47 6.78 -11.55
CA HIS A 63 -6.41 6.20 -10.70
C HIS A 63 -6.95 5.35 -9.54
N SER A 64 -8.20 5.54 -9.15
CA SER A 64 -8.79 4.87 -8.00
C SER A 64 -10.12 4.22 -8.36
N PRO A 65 -10.17 2.89 -8.40
CA PRO A 65 -11.42 2.15 -8.56
C PRO A 65 -12.46 2.52 -7.50
N PHE A 66 -12.05 2.74 -6.26
CA PHE A 66 -12.90 3.24 -5.18
C PHE A 66 -13.64 4.54 -5.57
N PHE A 67 -12.91 5.55 -6.05
CA PHE A 67 -13.54 6.79 -6.50
C PHE A 67 -14.31 6.62 -7.81
N ASN A 68 -13.86 5.74 -8.72
CA ASN A 68 -14.59 5.45 -9.95
C ASN A 68 -15.98 4.87 -9.64
N GLU A 69 -16.05 3.88 -8.76
CA GLU A 69 -17.31 3.28 -8.31
C GLU A 69 -18.18 4.30 -7.58
N ALA A 70 -17.62 5.04 -6.62
CA ALA A 70 -18.37 6.03 -5.86
C ALA A 70 -18.94 7.17 -6.73
N LEU A 71 -18.23 7.57 -7.79
CA LEU A 71 -18.65 8.66 -8.68
C LEU A 71 -19.51 8.20 -9.86
N THR A 72 -19.47 6.91 -10.21
CA THR A 72 -20.32 6.35 -11.28
C THR A 72 -21.63 5.80 -10.73
N SER A 73 -21.62 5.24 -9.52
CA SER A 73 -22.82 4.68 -8.88
C SER A 73 -23.78 5.75 -8.37
N ALA A 74 -23.26 6.92 -8.03
CA ALA A 74 -24.09 8.07 -7.78
C ALA A 74 -24.42 8.74 -9.11
N ALA A 75 -25.71 8.95 -9.39
CA ALA A 75 -26.16 9.81 -10.47
C ALA A 75 -25.35 11.13 -10.46
N ASP A 76 -25.22 11.79 -11.61
CA ASP A 76 -24.33 12.94 -11.93
C ASP A 76 -24.25 14.12 -10.92
N GLU A 77 -25.00 14.08 -9.82
CA GLU A 77 -25.21 15.08 -8.79
C GLU A 77 -24.19 15.10 -7.63
N ILE A 78 -23.30 14.11 -7.44
CA ILE A 78 -22.30 14.23 -6.35
C ILE A 78 -21.30 15.33 -6.69
N GLN A 79 -21.44 16.45 -5.98
CA GLN A 79 -20.53 17.59 -6.01
C GLN A 79 -19.50 17.54 -4.89
N SER A 80 -19.78 16.78 -3.81
CA SER A 80 -18.87 16.65 -2.67
C SER A 80 -18.91 15.29 -1.98
N MET A 81 -17.79 14.87 -1.43
CA MET A 81 -17.63 13.65 -0.61
C MET A 81 -16.86 13.99 0.68
N THR A 82 -17.25 13.42 1.81
CA THR A 82 -16.55 13.61 3.09
C THR A 82 -15.77 12.35 3.48
N LEU A 83 -14.54 12.51 3.98
CA LEU A 83 -13.67 11.47 4.51
C LEU A 83 -13.30 11.82 5.96
N GLU A 84 -13.99 11.21 6.93
CA GLU A 84 -13.93 11.57 8.36
C GLU A 84 -12.72 10.98 9.13
N ASP A 85 -12.05 10.02 8.53
CA ASP A 85 -10.97 9.24 9.17
C ASP A 85 -9.64 9.40 8.42
N VAL A 86 -9.52 10.44 7.60
CA VAL A 86 -8.33 10.71 6.81
C VAL A 86 -7.69 12.01 7.26
N GLU A 87 -6.38 11.98 7.50
CA GLU A 87 -5.63 13.21 7.80
C GLU A 87 -5.47 14.05 6.53
N ALA A 88 -5.78 15.36 6.61
CA ALA A 88 -5.66 16.29 5.50
C ALA A 88 -4.25 16.31 4.88
N LYS A 89 -3.21 16.18 5.71
CA LYS A 89 -1.82 16.06 5.26
C LYS A 89 -1.64 14.85 4.34
N ILE A 90 -2.06 13.66 4.79
CA ILE A 90 -1.90 12.40 4.05
C ILE A 90 -2.74 12.41 2.77
N PHE A 91 -3.96 12.94 2.82
CA PHE A 91 -4.76 13.12 1.61
C PHE A 91 -4.13 14.10 0.62
N GLY A 92 -3.53 15.19 1.11
CA GLY A 92 -2.77 16.12 0.29
C GLY A 92 -1.60 15.45 -0.46
N LEU A 93 -0.95 14.45 0.15
CA LEU A 93 0.07 13.63 -0.52
C LEU A 93 -0.52 12.81 -1.67
N PHE A 94 -1.69 12.22 -1.44
CA PHE A 94 -2.42 11.49 -2.48
C PHE A 94 -2.80 12.41 -3.65
N VAL A 95 -3.34 13.60 -3.36
CA VAL A 95 -3.67 14.60 -4.39
C VAL A 95 -2.42 15.03 -5.16
N HIS A 96 -1.33 15.33 -4.46
CA HIS A 96 -0.07 15.67 -5.12
C HIS A 96 0.42 14.54 -6.04
N TRP A 97 0.33 13.29 -5.60
CA TRP A 97 0.68 12.13 -6.42
C TRP A 97 -0.22 12.00 -7.67
N LEU A 98 -1.54 12.18 -7.53
CA LEU A 98 -2.48 12.14 -8.66
C LEU A 98 -2.08 13.11 -9.77
N TYR A 99 -1.69 14.34 -9.42
CA TYR A 99 -1.36 15.37 -10.42
C TYR A 99 0.07 15.27 -10.98
N THR A 100 0.97 14.54 -10.33
CA THR A 100 2.38 14.45 -10.75
C THR A 100 2.76 13.10 -11.35
N GLU A 101 1.88 12.09 -11.22
CA GLU A 101 2.06 10.70 -11.66
C GLU A 101 3.47 10.15 -11.34
N ALA A 102 4.05 10.58 -10.22
CA ALA A 102 5.37 10.17 -9.72
C ALA A 102 6.52 10.21 -10.75
N LYS A 103 6.55 11.17 -11.69
CA LYS A 103 7.76 11.39 -12.52
C LYS A 103 8.96 11.89 -11.71
N LYS A 104 8.75 12.37 -10.48
CA LYS A 104 9.81 12.85 -9.58
C LYS A 104 9.78 12.04 -8.28
N LYS A 105 10.60 10.99 -8.21
CA LYS A 105 10.85 10.22 -6.96
C LYS A 105 11.42 11.12 -5.84
N SER A 106 12.13 12.19 -6.20
CA SER A 106 12.97 12.98 -5.29
C SER A 106 12.27 13.79 -4.20
N GLN A 107 10.95 13.99 -4.24
CA GLN A 107 10.25 14.81 -3.22
C GLN A 107 9.62 13.99 -2.08
N ILE A 108 9.71 12.66 -2.12
CA ILE A 108 9.04 11.80 -1.15
C ILE A 108 10.01 11.19 -0.12
N HIS A 109 11.31 11.09 -0.43
CA HIS A 109 12.31 10.33 0.36
C HIS A 109 12.70 10.88 1.75
N SER A 110 12.09 11.97 2.24
CA SER A 110 12.41 12.57 3.55
C SER A 110 11.20 12.60 4.48
N ARG A 111 10.40 11.53 4.48
CA ARG A 111 9.21 11.44 5.34
C ARG A 111 9.38 10.38 6.42
N PRO A 112 8.83 10.60 7.62
CA PRO A 112 8.79 9.60 8.68
C PRO A 112 8.09 8.31 8.20
N LEU A 113 8.57 7.15 8.69
CA LEU A 113 7.99 5.82 8.46
C LEU A 113 6.47 5.81 8.70
N ILE A 114 5.98 6.45 9.76
CA ILE A 114 4.54 6.55 10.06
C ILE A 114 3.75 7.23 8.94
N GLU A 115 4.28 8.30 8.36
CA GLU A 115 3.59 8.99 7.27
C GLU A 115 3.50 8.11 6.03
N TRP A 116 4.54 7.32 5.75
CA TRP A 116 4.51 6.33 4.68
C TRP A 116 3.50 5.22 4.94
N ALA A 117 3.39 4.74 6.17
CA ALA A 117 2.42 3.71 6.56
C ALA A 117 0.98 4.22 6.43
N LYS A 118 0.72 5.46 6.86
CA LYS A 118 -0.57 6.15 6.67
C LYS A 118 -0.90 6.33 5.21
N PHE A 119 0.08 6.77 4.40
CA PHE A 119 -0.13 6.95 2.97
C PHE A 119 -0.38 5.62 2.26
N TYR A 120 0.34 4.56 2.64
CA TYR A 120 0.10 3.21 2.14
C TYR A 120 -1.32 2.74 2.46
N SER A 121 -1.76 2.93 3.71
CA SER A 121 -3.12 2.54 4.14
C SER A 121 -4.19 3.28 3.33
N LEU A 122 -3.97 4.58 3.06
CA LEU A 122 -4.86 5.38 2.22
C LEU A 122 -4.89 4.88 0.77
N ALA A 123 -3.73 4.61 0.17
CA ALA A 123 -3.62 4.09 -1.19
C ALA A 123 -4.29 2.72 -1.33
N HIS A 124 -4.13 1.85 -0.33
CA HIS A 124 -4.79 0.55 -0.26
C HIS A 124 -6.31 0.71 -0.15
N ARG A 125 -6.80 1.59 0.75
CA ARG A 125 -8.24 1.89 0.88
C ARG A 125 -8.85 2.43 -0.41
N PHE A 126 -8.12 3.27 -1.13
CA PHE A 126 -8.55 3.81 -2.42
C PHE A 126 -8.28 2.86 -3.60
N GLN A 127 -7.81 1.64 -3.33
CA GLN A 127 -7.56 0.60 -4.33
C GLN A 127 -6.58 1.04 -5.44
N VAL A 128 -5.59 1.86 -5.08
CA VAL A 128 -4.57 2.36 -6.00
C VAL A 128 -3.33 1.45 -5.94
N SER A 129 -3.44 0.21 -6.45
CA SER A 129 -2.44 -0.84 -6.23
C SER A 129 -1.01 -0.43 -6.59
N LYS A 130 -0.81 0.20 -7.76
CA LYS A 130 0.53 0.66 -8.19
C LYS A 130 1.17 1.63 -7.20
N LEU A 131 0.37 2.51 -6.59
CA LEU A 131 0.85 3.40 -5.55
C LEU A 131 1.10 2.62 -4.26
N ALA A 132 0.14 1.81 -3.83
CA ALA A 132 0.26 1.01 -2.61
C ALA A 132 1.51 0.13 -2.61
N ASP A 133 1.80 -0.57 -3.71
CA ASP A 133 3.01 -1.41 -3.86
C ASP A 133 4.28 -0.58 -3.72
N SER A 134 4.34 0.59 -4.37
CA SER A 134 5.49 1.50 -4.26
C SER A 134 5.66 2.03 -2.83
N LEU A 135 4.57 2.36 -2.13
CA LEU A 135 4.63 2.85 -0.75
C LEU A 135 5.06 1.74 0.22
N LEU A 136 4.59 0.50 0.01
CA LEU A 136 4.96 -0.64 0.84
C LEU A 136 6.45 -0.95 0.73
N LEU A 137 7.03 -0.82 -0.48
CA LEU A 137 8.47 -0.94 -0.66
C LEU A 137 9.22 0.11 0.18
N GLU A 138 8.80 1.38 0.14
CA GLU A 138 9.44 2.43 0.95
C GLU A 138 9.29 2.16 2.46
N VAL A 139 8.11 1.72 2.92
CA VAL A 139 7.88 1.30 4.31
C VAL A 139 8.84 0.17 4.72
N SER A 140 9.11 -0.78 3.83
CA SER A 140 10.02 -1.89 4.11
C SER A 140 11.45 -1.42 4.36
N TRP A 141 11.95 -0.48 3.54
CA TRP A 141 13.33 0.02 3.63
C TRP A 141 13.59 1.04 4.74
N LEU A 142 12.56 1.74 5.21
CA LEU A 142 12.73 2.78 6.22
C LEU A 142 12.85 2.20 7.63
N ASP A 143 13.91 2.56 8.34
CA ASP A 143 14.06 2.23 9.75
C ASP A 143 13.25 3.21 10.62
N PRO A 144 12.67 2.74 11.75
CA PRO A 144 12.07 3.62 12.73
C PRO A 144 13.12 4.57 13.34
N SER A 145 12.67 5.70 13.88
CA SER A 145 13.54 6.63 14.59
C SER A 145 13.89 6.12 15.99
N ASP A 146 15.12 6.37 16.41
CA ASP A 146 15.57 6.14 17.79
C ASP A 146 15.13 7.26 18.75
N ASP A 147 14.62 8.40 18.23
CA ASP A 147 14.13 9.52 19.05
C ASP A 147 12.72 9.22 19.59
N PRO A 148 12.54 9.05 20.92
CA PRO A 148 11.25 8.73 21.53
C PRO A 148 10.17 9.78 21.32
N HIS A 149 10.54 11.01 20.95
CA HIS A 149 9.61 12.14 20.76
C HIS A 149 9.32 12.43 19.29
N SER A 150 9.91 11.67 18.36
CA SER A 150 9.71 11.87 16.93
C SER A 150 8.31 11.54 16.42
N GLY A 151 7.54 10.76 17.18
CA GLY A 151 6.29 10.14 16.70
C GLY A 151 6.53 9.17 15.54
N ASN A 152 7.77 8.66 15.42
CA ASN A 152 8.21 7.77 14.36
C ASN A 152 9.06 6.60 14.90
N THR A 153 8.88 6.26 16.18
CA THR A 153 9.58 5.15 16.82
C THR A 153 9.07 3.81 16.31
N LEU A 154 9.76 2.72 16.66
CA LEU A 154 9.25 1.37 16.41
C LEU A 154 7.89 1.17 17.11
N GLN A 155 7.74 1.66 18.34
CA GLN A 155 6.50 1.55 19.11
C GLN A 155 5.34 2.29 18.44
N ASP A 156 5.60 3.48 17.90
CA ASP A 156 4.60 4.24 17.13
C ASP A 156 4.15 3.43 15.91
N PHE A 157 5.09 2.79 15.21
CA PHE A 157 4.78 2.03 14.00
C PHE A 157 4.02 0.73 14.30
N GLN A 158 4.41 0.03 15.36
CA GLN A 158 3.69 -1.14 15.86
C GLN A 158 2.26 -0.76 16.26
N SER A 159 2.09 0.33 17.02
CA SER A 159 0.78 0.83 17.45
C SER A 159 -0.10 1.18 16.25
N TYR A 160 0.47 1.81 15.23
CA TYR A 160 -0.25 2.10 13.99
C TYR A 160 -0.64 0.82 13.22
N ALA A 161 0.31 -0.11 13.03
CA ALA A 161 0.12 -1.33 12.26
C ALA A 161 -0.86 -2.34 12.90
N TYR A 162 -0.97 -2.34 14.23
CA TYR A 162 -1.91 -3.18 14.98
C TYR A 162 -3.18 -2.45 15.40
N GLY A 163 -3.24 -1.13 15.22
CA GLY A 163 -4.42 -0.33 15.48
C GLY A 163 -5.50 -0.43 14.39
N ILE A 164 -6.47 0.48 14.46
CA ILE A 164 -7.68 0.49 13.61
C ILE A 164 -7.40 0.65 12.11
N HIS A 165 -6.26 1.25 11.74
CA HIS A 165 -5.88 1.50 10.35
C HIS A 165 -4.86 0.49 9.81
N GLY A 166 -4.44 -0.46 10.65
CA GLY A 166 -3.51 -1.51 10.29
C GLY A 166 -4.07 -2.49 9.27
N ASN A 167 -3.22 -3.04 8.42
CA ASN A 167 -3.55 -4.19 7.57
C ASN A 167 -2.51 -5.30 7.71
N GLY A 168 -2.79 -6.47 7.14
CA GLY A 168 -1.92 -7.64 7.28
C GLY A 168 -0.47 -7.39 6.83
N LEU A 169 -0.27 -6.59 5.78
CA LEU A 169 1.06 -6.28 5.26
C LEU A 169 1.81 -5.31 6.18
N LEU A 170 1.14 -4.31 6.77
CA LEU A 170 1.77 -3.46 7.79
C LEU A 170 2.12 -4.22 9.06
N LYS A 171 1.29 -5.19 9.47
CA LYS A 171 1.59 -6.07 10.60
C LYS A 171 2.84 -6.90 10.33
N GLU A 172 2.96 -7.48 9.14
CA GLU A 172 4.15 -8.19 8.70
C GLU A 172 5.40 -7.29 8.75
N GLN A 173 5.31 -6.06 8.25
CA GLN A 173 6.41 -5.08 8.34
C GLN A 173 6.77 -4.72 9.78
N ALA A 174 5.78 -4.55 10.66
CA ALA A 174 6.01 -4.27 12.08
C ALA A 174 6.72 -5.45 12.76
N VAL A 175 6.29 -6.69 12.51
CA VAL A 175 6.93 -7.91 13.02
C VAL A 175 8.36 -8.02 12.51
N GLY A 176 8.60 -7.83 11.21
CA GLY A 176 9.95 -7.91 10.63
C GLY A 176 10.93 -6.90 11.23
N LYS A 177 10.52 -5.65 11.39
CA LYS A 177 11.35 -4.61 12.04
C LYS A 177 11.59 -4.91 13.52
N THR A 178 10.57 -5.42 14.20
CA THR A 178 10.66 -5.83 15.61
C THR A 178 11.62 -7.00 15.80
N MET A 179 11.59 -7.97 14.90
CA MET A 179 12.53 -9.09 14.84
C MET A 179 13.97 -8.62 14.68
N LYS A 180 14.21 -7.67 13.75
CA LYS A 180 15.54 -7.08 13.52
C LYS A 180 16.10 -6.46 14.80
N VAL A 181 15.30 -5.66 15.52
CA VAL A 181 15.71 -5.04 16.79
C VAL A 181 15.92 -6.09 17.89
N PHE A 182 15.00 -7.05 18.02
CA PHE A 182 15.08 -8.11 19.01
C PHE A 182 16.38 -8.93 18.87
N LEU A 183 16.72 -9.35 17.65
CA LEU A 183 17.94 -10.10 17.38
C LEU A 183 19.21 -9.27 17.64
N ALA A 184 19.17 -7.97 17.31
CA ALA A 184 20.28 -7.05 17.58
C ALA A 184 20.53 -6.86 19.08
N SER A 185 19.49 -6.96 19.92
CA SER A 185 19.58 -6.80 21.38
C SER A 185 20.28 -7.95 22.12
N LYS A 186 20.58 -9.06 21.42
CA LYS A 186 21.12 -10.30 22.01
C LYS A 186 20.25 -10.85 23.15
N LEU A 187 18.92 -10.77 23.01
CA LEU A 187 17.95 -11.35 23.94
C LEU A 187 17.99 -10.77 25.37
N LYS A 188 18.50 -9.54 25.55
CA LYS A 188 18.46 -8.88 26.85
C LYS A 188 17.07 -8.29 27.09
N GLY A 189 16.49 -8.57 28.25
CA GLY A 189 15.20 -8.01 28.67
C GLY A 189 14.00 -8.54 27.86
N ILE A 190 13.92 -9.87 27.70
CA ILE A 190 12.83 -10.51 26.95
C ILE A 190 11.47 -10.20 27.58
N ASP A 191 11.39 -10.20 28.91
CA ASP A 191 10.13 -9.95 29.61
C ASP A 191 9.65 -8.52 29.35
N GLU A 192 10.53 -7.53 29.49
CA GLU A 192 10.20 -6.13 29.17
C GLU A 192 9.80 -5.98 27.70
N PHE A 193 10.53 -6.64 26.79
CA PHE A 193 10.21 -6.63 25.36
C PHE A 193 8.83 -7.20 25.06
N ILE A 194 8.48 -8.36 25.62
CA ILE A 194 7.17 -9.00 25.42
C ILE A 194 6.05 -8.10 25.96
N THR A 195 6.25 -7.50 27.14
CA THR A 195 5.26 -6.61 27.74
C THR A 195 5.05 -5.30 26.97
N ALA A 196 6.01 -4.91 26.12
CA ALA A 196 5.93 -3.69 25.32
C ALA A 196 5.22 -3.89 23.96
N LEU A 197 4.94 -5.14 23.54
CA LEU A 197 4.29 -5.41 22.26
C LEU A 197 2.78 -5.07 22.32
N PRO A 198 2.21 -4.46 21.25
CA PRO A 198 0.77 -4.27 21.15
C PRO A 198 -0.03 -5.57 21.17
N ASP A 199 -1.30 -5.47 21.57
CA ASP A 199 -2.23 -6.59 21.54
C ASP A 199 -2.31 -7.24 20.17
N GLY A 200 -2.27 -8.57 20.15
CA GLY A 200 -2.27 -9.38 18.93
C GLY A 200 -0.90 -9.52 18.26
N MET A 201 0.05 -8.59 18.49
CA MET A 201 1.38 -8.65 17.87
C MET A 201 2.23 -9.82 18.39
N LEU A 202 2.10 -10.18 19.67
CA LEU A 202 2.85 -11.29 20.25
C LEU A 202 2.62 -12.60 19.47
N ALA A 203 1.37 -12.89 19.08
CA ALA A 203 1.06 -14.11 18.34
C ALA A 203 1.74 -14.15 16.97
N ASP A 204 1.68 -13.04 16.22
CA ASP A 204 2.33 -12.92 14.90
C ASP A 204 3.86 -12.96 15.03
N PHE A 205 4.41 -12.31 16.05
CA PHE A 205 5.84 -12.32 16.35
C PHE A 205 6.35 -13.72 16.69
N MET A 206 5.65 -14.44 17.57
CA MET A 206 6.01 -15.83 17.94
C MET A 206 5.89 -16.77 16.73
N LYS A 207 4.89 -16.57 15.88
CA LYS A 207 4.73 -17.31 14.63
C LYS A 207 5.92 -17.07 13.70
N GLU A 208 6.31 -15.81 13.49
CA GLU A 208 7.45 -15.45 12.63
C GLU A 208 8.77 -16.03 13.19
N MET A 209 9.01 -15.91 14.51
CA MET A 209 10.18 -16.54 15.15
C MET A 209 10.22 -18.05 14.91
N SER A 210 9.09 -18.73 15.11
CA SER A 210 9.00 -20.18 14.91
C SER A 210 9.26 -20.57 13.46
N GLN A 211 8.74 -19.81 12.50
CA GLN A 211 8.93 -20.07 11.07
C GLN A 211 10.39 -19.85 10.67
N ARG A 212 11.02 -18.78 11.19
CA ARG A 212 12.43 -18.49 10.93
C ARG A 212 13.35 -19.55 11.54
N TRP A 213 13.11 -19.95 12.79
CA TRP A 213 13.86 -21.04 13.41
C TRP A 213 13.76 -22.35 12.62
N LEU A 214 12.57 -22.69 12.15
CA LEU A 214 12.37 -23.89 11.34
C LEU A 214 13.15 -23.81 10.02
N ARG A 215 13.13 -22.65 9.36
CA ARG A 215 13.87 -22.41 8.12
C ARG A 215 15.38 -22.53 8.34
N ASP A 216 15.92 -21.86 9.35
CA ASP A 216 17.34 -21.88 9.69
C ASP A 216 17.81 -23.31 10.02
N ARG A 217 16.95 -24.11 10.68
CA ARG A 217 17.24 -25.52 10.97
C ARG A 217 17.32 -26.38 9.71
N ILE A 218 16.38 -26.21 8.78
CA ILE A 218 16.37 -26.94 7.50
C ILE A 218 17.61 -26.58 6.68
N GLU A 219 17.94 -25.29 6.58
CA GLU A 219 19.12 -24.82 5.84
C GLU A 219 20.42 -25.38 6.44
N LEU A 220 20.51 -25.49 7.77
CA LEU A 220 21.65 -26.09 8.46
C LEU A 220 21.77 -27.60 8.17
N GLU A 221 20.67 -28.34 8.24
CA GLU A 221 20.63 -29.77 7.93
C GLU A 221 21.05 -30.03 6.48
N GLU A 222 20.58 -29.22 5.52
CA GLU A 222 21.00 -29.31 4.11
C GLU A 222 22.48 -28.99 3.91
N ALA A 223 23.01 -27.98 4.61
CA ALA A 223 24.42 -27.63 4.55
C ALA A 223 25.32 -28.74 5.10
N GLN A 224 24.92 -29.38 6.20
CA GLN A 224 25.63 -30.53 6.78
C GLN A 224 25.66 -31.73 5.84
N GLN A 225 24.53 -32.05 5.21
CA GLN A 225 24.46 -33.14 4.23
C GLN A 225 25.38 -32.90 3.03
N LYS A 226 25.44 -31.66 2.52
CA LYS A 226 26.35 -31.29 1.43
C LYS A 226 27.81 -31.43 1.83
N LEU A 227 28.16 -31.06 3.06
CA LEU A 227 29.52 -31.20 3.59
C LEU A 227 29.92 -32.68 3.70
N GLU A 228 29.05 -33.53 4.26
CA GLU A 228 29.32 -34.97 4.35
C GLU A 228 29.47 -35.63 2.96
N GLN A 229 28.68 -35.22 1.98
CA GLN A 229 28.81 -35.70 0.60
C GLN A 229 30.14 -35.30 -0.02
N TYR A 230 30.60 -34.07 0.25
CA TYR A 230 31.89 -33.58 -0.20
C TYR A 230 33.05 -34.39 0.42
N GLU A 231 33.03 -34.57 1.75
CA GLU A 231 34.06 -35.36 2.46
C GLU A 231 34.12 -36.81 1.97
N ARG A 232 32.97 -37.44 1.65
CA ARG A 232 32.94 -38.80 1.07
C ARG A 232 33.47 -38.86 -0.36
N ALA A 233 33.39 -37.77 -1.12
CA ALA A 233 33.90 -37.74 -2.49
C ALA A 233 35.43 -37.56 -2.57
N GLU A 234 36.05 -37.07 -1.49
CA GLU A 234 37.52 -36.93 -1.38
C GLU A 234 38.23 -38.20 -0.88
N HIS A 235 37.48 -39.17 -0.36
CA HIS A 235 37.97 -40.46 0.11
C HIS A 235 37.76 -41.59 -0.90
#